data_AF-A0AA96V2Y1-F1
#
_entry.id   AF-A0AA96V2Y1-F1
#
_cell.length_a   1.000
_cell.length_b   1.000
_cell.length_c   1.000
_cell.angle_alpha   90.00
_cell.angle_beta   90.00
_cell.angle_gamma   90.00
#
_symmetry.space_group_name_H-M   'P 1'
#
loop_
_entity.id
_entity.type
_entity.pdbx_description
1 polymer ?
#
loop_
_entity_poly.entity_id
_entity_poly.type
_entity_poly.pdbx_seq_one_letter_code
_entity_poly.pdbx_strand_id
1 'polypeptide(L)'
;MLKIISKAFFLIVIFFIFNFTTPVFAIESDSSLFRTDDVLKSPNTLAENQVKSTVDNTPPTKPELMDEFRKDPDVLAVYGIIPYKSKGVDAYDWWILRCDIVDSISRDGGLDDYLYPNRGAIIGYGPFEGGYILVSVYDKDRNNVTSQDLDEMRSVFEKYATERGVSNLPIVFKCSDMGTYPEPDPEPPKPIPEFGVFISILIFAGLSGLISMKKQK
;
A
#
# COMPACT_ATOMS: atom_id res chain seq x y z
N MET A 1 26.70 21.37 6.76
CA MET A 1 26.07 20.20 6.12
C MET A 1 25.69 19.06 7.09
N LEU A 2 25.78 19.24 8.42
CA LEU A 2 25.55 18.15 9.40
C LEU A 2 24.24 18.29 10.23
N LYS A 3 23.34 19.24 9.88
CA LYS A 3 22.09 19.50 10.63
C LYS A 3 20.83 18.90 9.98
N ILE A 4 20.91 18.41 8.74
CA ILE A 4 19.74 17.88 7.99
C ILE A 4 19.51 16.39 8.29
N ILE A 5 20.57 15.63 8.60
CA ILE A 5 20.50 14.18 8.83
C ILE A 5 19.74 13.84 10.13
N SER A 6 19.72 14.73 11.13
CA SER A 6 19.04 14.47 12.40
C SER A 6 17.51 14.53 12.33
N LYS A 7 16.93 15.28 11.37
CA LYS A 7 15.46 15.38 11.24
C LYS A 7 14.85 14.23 10.45
N ALA A 8 15.57 13.70 9.46
CA ALA A 8 15.15 12.52 8.70
C ALA A 8 15.14 11.26 9.58
N PHE A 9 16.12 11.11 10.48
CA PHE A 9 16.18 9.97 11.40
C PHE A 9 15.05 9.98 12.43
N PHE A 10 14.58 11.17 12.86
CA PHE A 10 13.50 11.29 13.83
C PHE A 10 12.12 10.96 13.23
N LEU A 11 11.91 11.24 11.94
CA LEU A 11 10.69 10.85 11.21
C LEU A 11 10.60 9.34 10.97
N ILE A 12 11.73 8.69 10.69
CA ILE A 12 11.78 7.23 10.49
C ILE A 12 11.45 6.47 11.79
N VAL A 13 11.91 6.96 12.94
CA VAL A 13 11.59 6.33 14.24
C VAL A 13 10.10 6.45 14.60
N ILE A 14 9.44 7.55 14.22
CA ILE A 14 7.98 7.70 14.43
C ILE A 14 7.18 6.71 13.56
N PHE A 15 7.67 6.40 12.35
CA PHE A 15 7.04 5.43 11.46
C PHE A 15 7.14 3.98 11.96
N PHE A 16 8.21 3.66 12.71
CA PHE A 16 8.44 2.32 13.26
C PHE A 16 7.70 2.05 14.59
N ILE A 17 7.35 3.08 15.37
CA ILE A 17 6.60 2.87 16.64
C ILE A 17 5.15 2.43 16.37
N PHE A 18 4.59 2.70 15.19
CA PHE A 18 3.23 2.25 14.82
C PHE A 18 3.16 0.84 14.23
N ASN A 19 4.29 0.16 13.98
CA ASN A 19 4.31 -1.15 13.29
C ASN A 19 4.72 -2.34 14.17
N PHE A 20 4.52 -2.27 15.49
CA PHE A 20 4.73 -3.43 16.36
C PHE A 20 3.43 -3.96 16.96
N THR A 21 2.90 -5.00 16.28
CA THR A 21 2.19 -6.17 16.81
C THR A 21 1.03 -5.91 17.78
N THR A 22 -0.21 -5.97 17.27
CA THR A 22 -1.36 -6.38 18.09
C THR A 22 -1.57 -7.89 17.93
N PRO A 23 -1.72 -8.65 19.03
CA PRO A 23 -2.21 -10.02 18.94
C PRO A 23 -3.69 -10.01 18.54
N VAL A 24 -4.05 -10.97 17.69
CA VAL A 24 -5.44 -11.30 17.32
C VAL A 24 -6.26 -11.54 18.58
N PHE A 25 -7.19 -10.63 18.87
CA PHE A 25 -8.34 -10.91 19.71
C PHE A 25 -9.59 -10.68 18.88
N ALA A 26 -10.37 -11.75 18.69
CA ALA A 26 -11.71 -11.68 18.15
C ALA A 26 -12.57 -10.83 19.11
N ILE A 27 -13.06 -9.69 18.62
CA ILE A 27 -14.10 -8.91 19.30
C ILE A 27 -15.36 -9.04 18.45
N GLU A 28 -16.32 -9.73 19.04
CA GLU A 28 -17.69 -9.89 18.58
C GLU A 28 -18.33 -8.49 18.42
N SER A 29 -18.96 -8.26 17.27
CA SER A 29 -19.49 -6.96 16.86
C SER A 29 -20.66 -6.54 17.74
N ASP A 30 -20.44 -5.58 18.64
CA ASP A 30 -21.51 -4.80 19.25
C ASP A 30 -21.37 -3.31 18.88
N SER A 31 -22.40 -2.78 18.24
CA SER A 31 -22.51 -1.42 17.67
C SER A 31 -22.64 -0.30 18.74
N SER A 32 -22.29 -0.58 19.99
CA SER A 32 -22.39 0.33 21.13
C SER A 32 -21.08 1.06 21.49
N LEU A 33 -20.01 0.84 20.70
CA LEU A 33 -18.62 1.19 21.04
C LEU A 33 -18.20 2.68 20.83
N PHE A 34 -19.10 3.57 20.44
CA PHE A 34 -18.83 5.03 20.38
C PHE A 34 -19.29 5.78 21.63
N ARG A 35 -19.29 5.12 22.79
CA ARG A 35 -19.43 5.79 24.08
C ARG A 35 -18.04 6.18 24.57
N THR A 36 -17.78 7.49 24.63
CA THR A 36 -16.52 8.13 25.04
C THR A 36 -15.96 7.68 26.38
N ASP A 37 -16.75 6.95 27.17
CA ASP A 37 -16.44 6.58 28.55
C ASP A 37 -15.48 5.37 28.65
N ASP A 38 -15.39 4.52 27.61
CA ASP A 38 -14.58 3.28 27.67
C ASP A 38 -13.18 3.40 27.03
N VAL A 39 -12.89 4.51 26.35
CA VAL A 39 -11.53 4.83 25.86
C VAL A 39 -10.55 5.03 27.02
N LEU A 40 -11.05 5.31 28.23
CA LEU A 40 -10.24 5.64 29.42
C LEU A 40 -9.60 4.45 30.15
N LYS A 41 -9.81 3.19 29.72
CA LYS A 41 -9.31 1.99 30.44
C LYS A 41 -8.10 1.28 29.82
N SER A 42 -7.54 1.79 28.73
CA SER A 42 -6.31 1.23 28.13
C SER A 42 -5.05 1.86 28.74
N PRO A 43 -3.96 1.11 29.01
CA PRO A 43 -2.71 1.66 29.56
C PRO A 43 -1.97 2.63 28.61
N ASN A 44 -2.42 2.76 27.36
CA ASN A 44 -1.84 3.61 26.32
C ASN A 44 -2.73 4.81 25.95
N THR A 45 -3.54 5.34 26.87
CA THR A 45 -4.39 6.50 26.58
C THR A 45 -3.55 7.72 26.24
N LEU A 46 -3.61 8.14 24.97
CA LEU A 46 -3.17 9.46 24.54
C LEU A 46 -3.88 10.48 25.44
N ALA A 47 -3.14 11.40 26.05
CA ALA A 47 -3.76 12.35 26.98
C ALA A 47 -4.87 13.12 26.25
N GLU A 48 -6.01 13.39 26.91
CA GLU A 48 -7.16 14.07 26.30
C GLU A 48 -6.75 15.37 25.56
N ASN A 49 -5.79 16.10 26.12
CA ASN A 49 -5.23 17.30 25.51
C ASN A 49 -4.50 17.05 24.18
N GLN A 50 -3.85 15.90 24.03
CA GLN A 50 -3.20 15.49 22.78
C GLN A 50 -4.25 15.12 21.72
N VAL A 51 -5.30 14.39 22.11
CA VAL A 51 -6.42 14.07 21.20
C VAL A 51 -7.08 15.35 20.72
N LYS A 52 -7.46 16.23 21.64
CA LYS A 52 -8.07 17.52 21.31
C LYS A 52 -7.16 18.37 20.41
N SER A 53 -5.87 18.42 20.71
CA SER A 53 -4.89 19.13 19.87
C SER A 53 -4.81 18.56 18.46
N THR A 54 -4.83 17.23 18.30
CA THR A 54 -4.83 16.58 16.98
C THR A 54 -6.09 16.93 16.19
N VAL A 55 -7.26 16.82 16.82
CA VAL A 55 -8.54 17.18 16.20
C VAL A 55 -8.53 18.64 15.77
N ASP A 56 -8.26 19.56 16.70
CA ASP A 56 -8.28 21.00 16.45
C ASP A 56 -7.28 21.43 15.35
N ASN A 57 -6.17 20.70 15.20
CA ASN A 57 -5.13 21.02 14.22
C ASN A 57 -5.24 20.25 12.90
N THR A 58 -6.24 19.38 12.73
CA THR A 58 -6.42 18.66 11.47
C THR A 58 -6.75 19.65 10.34
N PRO A 59 -5.92 19.73 9.28
CA PRO A 59 -6.07 20.73 8.23
C PRO A 59 -7.37 20.50 7.42
N PRO A 60 -7.88 21.54 6.76
CA PRO A 60 -9.02 21.36 5.85
C PRO A 60 -8.63 20.43 4.69
N THR A 61 -9.63 19.76 4.12
CA THR A 61 -9.45 19.01 2.88
C THR A 61 -9.25 19.96 1.69
N LYS A 62 -8.68 19.44 0.61
CA LYS A 62 -8.25 20.21 -0.56
C LYS A 62 -8.86 19.68 -1.85
N PRO A 63 -10.14 20.02 -2.16
CA PRO A 63 -10.80 19.59 -3.39
C PRO A 63 -10.06 19.92 -4.68
N GLU A 64 -9.32 21.03 -4.69
CA GLU A 64 -8.53 21.50 -5.82
C GLU A 64 -7.44 20.52 -6.29
N LEU A 65 -6.97 19.62 -5.40
CA LEU A 65 -5.95 18.64 -5.74
C LEU A 65 -6.39 17.69 -6.86
N MET A 66 -7.69 17.44 -6.99
CA MET A 66 -8.20 16.54 -8.03
C MET A 66 -7.89 17.03 -9.45
N ASP A 67 -7.87 18.34 -9.67
CA ASP A 67 -7.51 18.92 -10.97
C ASP A 67 -5.99 18.96 -11.19
N GLU A 68 -5.21 18.95 -10.12
CA GLU A 68 -3.75 18.84 -10.18
C GLU A 68 -3.34 17.42 -10.55
N PHE A 69 -3.93 16.40 -9.93
CA PHE A 69 -3.64 14.99 -10.22
C PHE A 69 -3.95 14.62 -11.67
N ARG A 70 -5.01 15.16 -12.27
CA ARG A 70 -5.34 14.93 -13.69
C ARG A 70 -4.28 15.44 -14.67
N LYS A 71 -3.39 16.33 -14.23
CA LYS A 71 -2.30 16.90 -15.06
C LYS A 71 -0.96 16.21 -14.79
N ASP A 72 -0.88 15.38 -13.77
CA ASP A 72 0.35 14.72 -13.35
C ASP A 72 0.60 13.48 -14.23
N PRO A 73 1.73 13.40 -14.96
CA PRO A 73 2.03 12.26 -15.83
C PRO A 73 2.23 10.94 -15.07
N ASP A 74 2.45 10.99 -13.76
CA ASP A 74 2.60 9.79 -12.92
C ASP A 74 1.26 9.30 -12.36
N VAL A 75 0.18 10.05 -12.55
CA VAL A 75 -1.16 9.62 -12.14
C VAL A 75 -1.78 8.76 -13.24
N LEU A 76 -2.18 7.56 -12.88
CA LEU A 76 -2.83 6.60 -13.77
C LEU A 76 -4.34 6.83 -13.85
N ALA A 77 -4.96 7.14 -12.71
CA ALA A 77 -6.38 7.44 -12.65
C ALA A 77 -6.74 8.25 -11.40
N VAL A 78 -7.83 9.01 -11.53
CA VAL A 78 -8.42 9.83 -10.47
C VAL A 78 -9.92 9.56 -10.43
N TYR A 79 -10.43 9.16 -9.27
CA TYR A 79 -11.84 8.85 -9.05
C TYR A 79 -12.41 9.66 -7.88
N GLY A 80 -13.74 9.85 -7.90
CA GLY A 80 -14.48 10.52 -6.84
C GLY A 80 -14.22 12.02 -6.74
N ILE A 81 -14.65 12.60 -5.62
CA ILE A 81 -14.53 14.03 -5.32
C ILE A 81 -14.10 14.15 -3.86
N ILE A 82 -13.07 14.95 -3.59
CA ILE A 82 -12.73 15.29 -2.19
C ILE A 82 -13.81 16.24 -1.68
N PRO A 83 -14.58 15.87 -0.64
CA PRO A 83 -15.52 16.80 -0.04
C PRO A 83 -14.75 17.89 0.69
N TYR A 84 -15.19 19.14 0.58
CA TYR A 84 -14.65 20.20 1.42
C TYR A 84 -15.05 19.97 2.88
N LYS A 85 -14.07 19.94 3.77
CA LYS A 85 -14.22 19.83 5.22
C LYS A 85 -13.36 20.92 5.85
N SER A 86 -13.96 21.67 6.75
CA SER A 86 -13.27 22.74 7.46
C SER A 86 -12.20 22.18 8.39
N LYS A 87 -11.20 22.99 8.75
CA LYS A 87 -10.19 22.63 9.74
C LYS A 87 -10.87 22.18 11.05
N GLY A 88 -10.38 21.14 11.69
CA GLY A 88 -10.89 20.67 12.98
C GLY A 88 -11.65 19.35 12.87
N VAL A 89 -12.74 19.24 13.64
CA VAL A 89 -13.52 18.01 13.79
C VAL A 89 -14.03 17.44 12.46
N ASP A 90 -14.56 18.27 11.55
CA ASP A 90 -15.09 17.80 10.26
C ASP A 90 -14.02 17.12 9.39
N ALA A 91 -12.81 17.69 9.36
CA ALA A 91 -11.71 17.13 8.60
C ALA A 91 -11.12 15.89 9.30
N TYR A 92 -11.12 15.87 10.64
CA TYR A 92 -10.68 14.72 11.43
C TYR A 92 -11.64 13.53 11.28
N ASP A 93 -12.95 13.74 11.38
CA ASP A 93 -13.96 12.69 11.17
C ASP A 93 -13.85 12.11 9.76
N TRP A 94 -13.61 12.97 8.76
CA TRP A 94 -13.35 12.53 7.40
C TRP A 94 -12.05 11.72 7.28
N TRP A 95 -11.00 12.07 8.01
CA TRP A 95 -9.76 11.29 8.09
C TRP A 95 -10.01 9.91 8.69
N ILE A 96 -10.66 9.83 9.84
CA ILE A 96 -10.97 8.57 10.53
C ILE A 96 -11.85 7.67 9.68
N LEU A 97 -12.84 8.22 8.99
CA LEU A 97 -13.69 7.46 8.08
C LEU A 97 -12.89 6.79 6.95
N ARG A 98 -11.89 7.49 6.38
CA ARG A 98 -11.02 6.90 5.34
C ARG A 98 -10.06 5.87 5.92
N CYS A 99 -9.53 6.07 7.13
CA CYS A 99 -8.76 5.05 7.84
C CYS A 99 -9.59 3.77 8.02
N ASP A 100 -10.81 3.88 8.53
CA ASP A 100 -11.69 2.74 8.78
C ASP A 100 -12.04 1.98 7.48
N ILE A 101 -12.26 2.68 6.36
CA ILE A 101 -12.42 2.05 5.04
C ILE A 101 -11.18 1.23 4.65
N VAL A 102 -9.99 1.84 4.73
CA VAL A 102 -8.72 1.20 4.36
C VAL A 102 -8.41 0.00 5.26
N ASP A 103 -8.63 0.15 6.56
CA ASP A 103 -8.40 -0.90 7.55
C ASP A 103 -9.36 -2.09 7.34
N SER A 104 -10.61 -1.84 6.95
CA SER A 104 -11.54 -2.90 6.56
C SER A 104 -11.08 -3.64 5.31
N ILE A 105 -10.64 -2.93 4.27
CA ILE A 105 -10.13 -3.55 3.05
C ILE A 105 -8.92 -4.43 3.36
N SER A 106 -7.97 -3.92 4.15
CA SER A 106 -6.77 -4.67 4.51
C SER A 106 -7.07 -5.90 5.35
N ARG A 107 -8.02 -5.82 6.28
CA ARG A 107 -8.40 -6.94 7.15
C ARG A 107 -9.09 -8.07 6.40
N ASP A 108 -9.88 -7.71 5.40
CA ASP A 108 -10.64 -8.66 4.59
C ASP A 108 -9.84 -9.17 3.38
N GLY A 109 -8.61 -8.67 3.18
CA GLY A 109 -7.76 -9.02 2.04
C GLY A 109 -8.29 -8.53 0.70
N GLY A 110 -9.13 -7.49 0.68
CA GLY A 110 -9.87 -7.06 -0.51
C GLY A 110 -9.00 -6.61 -1.69
N LEU A 111 -7.72 -6.30 -1.44
CA LEU A 111 -6.75 -5.91 -2.47
C LEU A 111 -5.55 -6.87 -2.56
N ASP A 112 -5.56 -8.01 -1.87
CA ASP A 112 -4.38 -8.88 -1.76
C ASP A 112 -3.84 -9.37 -3.11
N ASP A 113 -4.73 -9.65 -4.06
CA ASP A 113 -4.36 -10.08 -5.41
C ASP A 113 -3.68 -8.97 -6.24
N TYR A 114 -3.88 -7.70 -5.85
CA TYR A 114 -3.29 -6.53 -6.51
C TYR A 114 -2.00 -6.06 -5.82
N LEU A 115 -1.65 -6.64 -4.67
CA LEU A 115 -0.47 -6.26 -3.91
C LEU A 115 0.80 -6.94 -4.44
N TYR A 116 1.86 -6.14 -4.48
CA TYR A 116 3.23 -6.59 -4.65
C TYR A 116 3.73 -7.29 -3.38
N PRO A 117 4.55 -8.37 -3.47
CA PRO A 117 4.98 -9.07 -4.68
C PRO A 117 4.03 -10.20 -5.09
N ASN A 118 2.88 -10.35 -4.44
CA ASN A 118 2.07 -11.56 -4.49
C ASN A 118 1.35 -11.79 -5.81
N ARG A 119 1.30 -10.79 -6.71
CA ARG A 119 1.00 -10.87 -8.17
C ARG A 119 0.64 -9.51 -8.79
N GLY A 120 0.41 -8.48 -7.97
CA GLY A 120 -0.02 -7.18 -8.46
C GLY A 120 1.02 -6.08 -8.34
N ALA A 121 0.67 -4.93 -8.91
CA ALA A 121 1.55 -3.77 -9.03
C ALA A 121 1.38 -2.75 -7.89
N ILE A 122 0.41 -2.92 -6.98
CA ILE A 122 0.24 -2.01 -5.84
C ILE A 122 1.31 -2.29 -4.80
N ILE A 123 2.04 -1.26 -4.42
CA ILE A 123 3.10 -1.30 -3.40
C ILE A 123 2.66 -0.65 -2.08
N GLY A 124 1.47 -0.03 -2.06
CA GLY A 124 0.85 0.48 -0.86
C GLY A 124 -0.41 1.28 -1.17
N TYR A 125 -1.30 1.38 -0.19
CA TYR A 125 -2.49 2.23 -0.27
C TYR A 125 -2.85 2.77 1.11
N GLY A 126 -3.47 3.95 1.15
CA GLY A 126 -3.90 4.52 2.42
C GLY A 126 -4.48 5.93 2.31
N PRO A 127 -5.08 6.45 3.41
CA PRO A 127 -5.53 7.82 3.45
C PRO A 127 -4.34 8.77 3.37
N PHE A 128 -4.48 9.82 2.56
CA PHE A 128 -3.44 10.84 2.39
C PHE A 128 -3.93 12.22 2.83
N GLU A 129 -2.98 13.09 3.12
CA GLU A 129 -3.26 14.50 3.41
C GLU A 129 -4.03 15.14 2.25
N GLY A 130 -4.94 16.06 2.55
CA GLY A 130 -5.79 16.70 1.55
C GLY A 130 -7.13 16.01 1.31
N GLY A 131 -7.36 14.81 1.85
CA GLY A 131 -8.71 14.24 1.95
C GLY A 131 -9.05 13.12 0.97
N TYR A 132 -8.06 12.42 0.42
CA TYR A 132 -8.22 11.32 -0.53
C TYR A 132 -7.53 10.03 -0.06
N ILE A 133 -7.71 8.94 -0.80
CA ILE A 133 -6.94 7.70 -0.68
C ILE A 133 -5.92 7.66 -1.82
N LEU A 134 -4.65 7.48 -1.48
CA LEU A 134 -3.59 7.25 -2.45
C LEU A 134 -3.38 5.75 -2.59
N VAL A 135 -3.33 5.27 -3.84
CA VAL A 135 -2.91 3.94 -4.21
C VAL A 135 -1.62 4.08 -5.01
N SER A 136 -0.53 3.58 -4.43
CA SER A 136 0.80 3.64 -5.03
C SER A 136 1.02 2.41 -5.90
N VAL A 137 1.26 2.64 -7.19
CA VAL A 137 1.58 1.61 -8.17
C VAL A 137 3.08 1.62 -8.43
N TYR A 138 3.70 0.46 -8.49
CA TYR A 138 5.13 0.36 -8.80
C TYR A 138 5.39 0.86 -10.21
N ASP A 139 6.26 1.86 -10.37
CA ASP A 139 6.49 2.47 -11.69
C ASP A 139 7.02 1.47 -12.73
N LYS A 140 7.80 0.46 -12.31
CA LYS A 140 8.25 -0.64 -13.19
C LYS A 140 7.08 -1.41 -13.83
N ASP A 141 5.96 -1.51 -13.11
CA ASP A 141 4.76 -2.23 -13.54
C ASP A 141 3.66 -1.30 -14.06
N ARG A 142 3.95 -0.01 -14.27
CA ARG A 142 2.99 0.98 -14.83
C ARG A 142 2.23 0.45 -16.04
N ASN A 143 2.94 -0.16 -16.99
CA ASN A 143 2.36 -0.63 -18.25
C ASN A 143 1.62 -1.98 -18.11
N ASN A 144 1.76 -2.63 -16.96
CA ASN A 144 1.08 -3.89 -16.65
C ASN A 144 -0.28 -3.66 -15.96
N VAL A 145 -0.55 -2.45 -15.48
CA VAL A 145 -1.84 -2.07 -14.89
C VAL A 145 -2.76 -1.50 -15.96
N THR A 146 -3.85 -2.20 -16.23
CA THR A 146 -4.87 -1.78 -17.21
C THR A 146 -5.93 -0.90 -16.56
N SER A 147 -6.73 -0.20 -17.38
CA SER A 147 -7.89 0.55 -16.88
C SER A 147 -8.92 -0.35 -16.21
N GLN A 148 -9.04 -1.60 -16.65
CA GLN A 148 -9.93 -2.57 -16.02
C GLN A 148 -9.46 -2.91 -14.61
N ASP A 149 -8.16 -3.13 -14.41
CA ASP A 149 -7.61 -3.37 -13.07
C ASP A 149 -7.89 -2.18 -12.14
N LEU A 150 -7.71 -0.95 -12.63
CA LEU A 150 -8.01 0.28 -11.87
C LEU A 150 -9.48 0.38 -11.47
N ASP A 151 -10.40 0.03 -12.37
CA ASP A 151 -11.84 0.02 -12.10
C ASP A 151 -12.25 -1.10 -11.13
N GLU A 152 -11.64 -2.28 -11.23
CA GLU A 152 -11.87 -3.40 -10.30
C GLU A 152 -11.38 -3.03 -8.89
N MET A 153 -10.17 -2.47 -8.78
CA MET A 153 -9.64 -1.98 -7.50
C MET A 153 -10.51 -0.85 -6.93
N ARG A 154 -10.95 0.10 -7.76
CA ARG A 154 -11.90 1.14 -7.33
C ARG A 154 -13.17 0.52 -6.76
N SER A 155 -13.72 -0.51 -7.39
CA SER A 155 -14.97 -1.14 -6.94
C SER A 155 -14.84 -1.77 -5.54
N VAL A 156 -13.65 -2.27 -5.18
CA VAL A 156 -13.36 -2.74 -3.82
C VAL A 156 -13.51 -1.57 -2.84
N PHE A 157 -12.86 -0.43 -3.09
CA PHE A 157 -13.01 0.75 -2.25
C PHE A 157 -14.46 1.26 -2.17
N GLU A 158 -15.17 1.30 -3.29
CA GLU A 158 -16.57 1.75 -3.37
C GLU A 158 -17.51 0.88 -2.54
N LYS A 159 -17.29 -0.44 -2.51
CA LYS A 159 -18.05 -1.36 -1.65
C LYS A 159 -17.95 -0.93 -0.18
N TYR A 160 -16.74 -0.83 0.36
CA TYR A 160 -16.52 -0.48 1.77
C TYR A 160 -16.92 0.96 2.11
N ALA A 161 -16.80 1.87 1.15
CA ALA A 161 -17.26 3.25 1.29
C ALA A 161 -18.80 3.32 1.35
N THR A 162 -19.49 2.57 0.50
CA THR A 162 -20.96 2.55 0.43
C THR A 162 -21.56 2.00 1.72
N GLU A 163 -20.96 0.95 2.30
CA GLU A 163 -21.35 0.41 3.61
C GLU A 163 -21.30 1.47 4.74
N ARG A 164 -20.50 2.52 4.56
CA ARG A 164 -20.35 3.65 5.47
C ARG A 164 -21.05 4.92 4.99
N GLY A 165 -21.92 4.82 3.98
CA GLY A 165 -22.71 5.93 3.47
C GLY A 165 -21.93 6.93 2.60
N VAL A 166 -20.80 6.54 2.03
CA VAL A 166 -19.98 7.36 1.12
C VAL A 166 -20.16 6.87 -0.32
N SER A 167 -20.72 7.73 -1.19
CA SER A 167 -21.03 7.38 -2.59
C SER A 167 -20.03 7.88 -3.63
N ASN A 168 -19.01 8.64 -3.23
CA ASN A 168 -17.99 9.21 -4.13
C ASN A 168 -16.62 9.28 -3.45
N LEU A 169 -16.06 8.12 -3.10
CA LEU A 169 -14.78 8.08 -2.39
C LEU A 169 -13.65 8.62 -3.29
N PRO A 170 -12.90 9.66 -2.87
CA PRO A 170 -11.78 10.18 -3.64
C PRO A 170 -10.58 9.23 -3.61
N ILE A 171 -10.20 8.69 -4.76
CA ILE A 171 -9.10 7.73 -4.91
C ILE A 171 -8.18 8.19 -6.03
N VAL A 172 -6.87 8.13 -5.79
CA VAL A 172 -5.83 8.50 -6.76
C VAL A 172 -4.88 7.32 -6.92
N PHE A 173 -4.77 6.82 -8.14
CA PHE A 173 -3.77 5.81 -8.52
C PHE A 173 -2.57 6.52 -9.11
N LYS A 174 -1.41 6.39 -8.47
CA LYS A 174 -0.19 7.10 -8.88
C LYS A 174 1.02 6.18 -8.86
N CYS A 175 1.85 6.28 -9.89
CA CYS A 175 3.14 5.62 -9.96
C CYS A 175 4.11 6.16 -8.91
N SER A 176 4.89 5.27 -8.32
CA SER A 176 5.90 5.58 -7.32
C SER A 176 7.17 4.79 -7.62
N ASP A 177 8.31 5.49 -7.65
CA ASP A 177 9.63 4.91 -7.84
C ASP A 177 10.18 4.44 -6.49
N MET A 178 9.66 3.34 -5.98
CA MET A 178 10.11 2.83 -4.69
C MET A 178 11.43 2.10 -4.79
N GLY A 179 12.54 2.86 -4.89
CA GLY A 179 13.92 2.44 -4.64
C GLY A 179 14.21 0.94 -4.70
N THR A 180 14.76 0.36 -3.62
CA THR A 180 15.16 -1.06 -3.55
C THR A 180 14.14 -1.93 -2.80
N TYR A 181 12.92 -2.09 -3.33
CA TYR A 181 12.12 -3.24 -2.91
C TYR A 181 12.76 -4.53 -3.45
N PRO A 182 12.79 -5.62 -2.66
CA PRO A 182 13.34 -6.88 -3.14
C PRO A 182 12.54 -7.29 -4.37
N GLU A 183 13.21 -7.47 -5.52
CA GLU A 183 12.57 -8.00 -6.72
C GLU A 183 11.92 -9.34 -6.37
N PRO A 184 10.76 -9.69 -6.96
CA PRO A 184 10.14 -10.98 -6.70
C PRO A 184 11.15 -12.06 -7.06
N ASP A 185 11.26 -13.11 -6.24
CA ASP A 185 12.07 -14.25 -6.62
C ASP A 185 11.59 -14.75 -7.99
N PRO A 186 12.51 -15.04 -8.93
CA PRO A 186 12.12 -15.49 -10.26
C PRO A 186 11.20 -16.71 -10.12
N GLU A 187 10.02 -16.67 -10.74
CA GLU A 187 9.10 -17.81 -10.72
C GLU A 187 9.87 -19.07 -11.13
N PRO A 188 9.72 -20.19 -10.39
CA PRO A 188 10.33 -21.44 -10.80
C PRO A 188 9.85 -21.76 -12.21
N PRO A 189 10.75 -22.26 -13.10
CA PRO A 189 10.39 -22.49 -14.49
C PRO A 189 9.13 -23.35 -14.55
N LYS A 190 8.08 -22.84 -15.21
CA LYS A 190 6.83 -23.59 -15.40
C LYS A 190 7.20 -24.98 -15.94
N PRO A 191 6.74 -26.08 -15.31
CA PRO A 191 7.00 -27.41 -15.82
C PRO A 191 6.49 -27.44 -17.26
N ILE A 192 7.41 -27.74 -18.17
CA ILE A 192 7.10 -27.88 -19.59
C ILE A 192 6.01 -28.94 -19.65
N PRO A 193 4.79 -28.63 -20.17
CA PRO A 193 3.74 -29.63 -20.27
C PRO A 193 4.31 -30.80 -21.05
N GLU A 194 4.28 -31.97 -20.42
CA GLU A 194 4.86 -33.21 -20.93
C GLU A 194 4.18 -33.63 -22.24
N PHE A 195 4.57 -32.99 -23.35
CA PHE A 195 4.48 -33.59 -24.66
C PHE A 195 5.64 -34.56 -24.75
N GLY A 196 5.36 -35.82 -24.43
CA GLY A 196 6.32 -36.90 -24.55
C GLY A 196 6.89 -36.97 -25.96
N VAL A 197 8.17 -36.66 -26.12
CA VAL A 197 9.01 -37.11 -27.23
C VAL A 197 10.45 -37.27 -26.74
N PHE A 198 10.94 -38.51 -26.83
CA PHE A 198 12.34 -38.90 -26.74
C PHE A 198 13.20 -38.11 -27.74
N ILE A 199 14.17 -37.30 -27.29
CA ILE A 199 15.36 -36.97 -28.08
C ILE A 199 16.64 -36.98 -27.22
N SER A 200 17.38 -38.07 -27.41
CA SER A 200 18.82 -38.28 -27.38
C SER A 200 19.74 -37.08 -27.09
N ILE A 201 20.52 -37.15 -26.01
CA ILE A 201 21.79 -36.43 -25.94
C ILE A 201 22.84 -37.25 -26.69
N LEU A 202 23.11 -36.81 -27.92
CA LEU A 202 24.27 -37.16 -28.72
C LEU A 202 25.53 -36.57 -28.08
N ILE A 203 26.55 -37.42 -28.03
CA ILE A 203 27.94 -37.16 -27.69
C ILE A 203 28.50 -36.03 -28.57
N PHE A 204 29.08 -34.99 -27.98
CA PHE A 204 30.14 -34.21 -28.61
C PHE A 204 31.43 -34.37 -27.81
N ALA A 205 32.34 -35.14 -28.38
CA ALA A 205 33.75 -35.14 -28.02
C ALA A 205 34.43 -33.91 -28.63
N GLY A 206 35.37 -33.33 -27.88
CA GLY A 206 36.47 -32.53 -28.41
C GLY A 206 36.41 -31.03 -28.15
N LEU A 207 37.02 -30.58 -27.04
CA LEU A 207 38.23 -29.74 -27.07
C LEU A 207 38.66 -29.38 -25.63
N SER A 208 39.60 -30.14 -25.08
CA SER A 208 40.51 -29.67 -24.02
C SER A 208 41.71 -30.61 -23.95
N GLY A 209 42.53 -30.53 -24.99
CA GLY A 209 43.92 -30.93 -24.91
C GLY A 209 44.73 -29.91 -24.12
N LEU A 210 45.77 -30.43 -23.47
CA LEU A 210 46.94 -29.78 -22.87
C LEU A 210 46.82 -29.28 -21.42
N ILE A 211 47.95 -29.52 -20.72
CA ILE A 211 48.29 -29.23 -19.31
C ILE A 211 47.79 -30.37 -18.38
N SER A 212 48.59 -31.23 -17.77
CA SER A 212 50.01 -31.19 -17.42
C SER A 212 50.48 -32.62 -17.07
N MET A 213 51.36 -33.21 -17.87
CA MET A 213 52.27 -34.26 -17.42
C MET A 213 53.67 -33.65 -17.33
N LYS A 214 54.10 -33.33 -16.11
CA LYS A 214 55.53 -33.24 -15.77
C LYS A 214 55.70 -33.53 -14.28
N LYS A 215 56.04 -34.78 -13.97
CA LYS A 215 57.27 -35.17 -13.25
C LYS A 215 57.10 -36.58 -12.67
N GLN A 216 57.72 -37.55 -13.33
CA GLN A 216 58.32 -38.69 -12.66
C GLN A 216 59.79 -38.34 -12.38
N LYS A 217 60.22 -38.67 -11.16
CA LYS A 217 61.52 -39.27 -10.90
C LYS A 217 61.31 -40.32 -9.81
#